data_AF-D2YD43-F1
#
_entry.id   AF-D2YD43-F1
#
_cell.length_a   1.000
_cell.length_b   1.000
_cell.length_c   1.000
_cell.angle_alpha   90.00
_cell.angle_beta   90.00
_cell.angle_gamma   90.00
#
_symmetry.space_group_name_H-M   'P 1'
#
loop_
_entity.id
_entity.type
_entity.pdbx_description
1 polymer ?
#
loop_
_entity_poly.entity_id
_entity_poly.type
_entity_poly.pdbx_seq_one_letter_code
_entity_poly.pdbx_strand_id
1 'polypeptide(L)'
;MRISDTQFSQMMLQSLQTNNAGLGNVMQQMSTGERLTKLSDDPMASVKLLKLDREGSAIKQYQDNINMVKTTLSNQEVHLDSVSESLKSMRELVLWGANGTLTDEDRDGMISKLKSLRGSIASSFNARDEDGHYLFSGTKTDTAALNKTDAGYVFNGNNDKRVVTVAKGVTVESNMTAKDILDLGGGNNVLNQIDVLIKEFEKPGKNFKAKVDSSLKAIDDSLANVLGALTEIGGRYNNLDLMESAHSENNLFVDKVTGDLSKLDYGEASVRLSNFMAALQATQASYVKINDLNLFDRI
;
A
#
# COMPACT_ATOMS: atom_id res chain seq x y z
N MET A 1 -39.82 -16.56 65.10
CA MET A 1 -39.71 -16.36 63.64
C MET A 1 -38.60 -15.35 63.40
N ARG A 2 -37.34 -15.75 63.15
CA ARG A 2 -36.78 -16.37 61.93
C ARG A 2 -36.71 -15.47 60.68
N ILE A 3 -37.05 -14.18 60.79
CA ILE A 3 -36.85 -13.22 59.67
C ILE A 3 -35.40 -12.72 59.66
N SER A 4 -34.80 -12.50 60.84
CA SER A 4 -33.41 -12.04 60.96
C SER A 4 -32.38 -13.10 60.52
N ASP A 5 -32.56 -14.38 60.88
CA ASP A 5 -31.65 -15.48 60.47
C ASP A 5 -31.66 -15.72 58.96
N THR A 6 -32.84 -15.67 58.33
CA THR A 6 -32.98 -15.86 56.88
C THR A 6 -32.45 -14.67 56.10
N GLN A 7 -32.66 -13.44 56.59
CA GLN A 7 -32.03 -12.25 56.03
C GLN A 7 -30.50 -12.26 56.18
N PHE A 8 -29.95 -12.68 57.32
CA PHE A 8 -28.50 -12.74 57.53
C PHE A 8 -27.84 -13.79 56.62
N SER A 9 -28.47 -14.95 56.49
CA SER A 9 -28.04 -16.01 55.56
C SER A 9 -28.08 -15.52 54.10
N GLN A 10 -29.16 -14.84 53.68
CA GLN A 10 -29.28 -14.27 52.33
C GLN A 10 -28.23 -13.18 52.06
N MET A 11 -28.00 -12.26 53.00
CA MET A 11 -26.96 -11.24 52.87
C MET A 11 -25.57 -11.86 52.74
N MET A 12 -25.29 -12.94 53.48
CA MET A 12 -24.00 -13.61 53.41
C MET A 12 -23.82 -14.38 52.11
N LEU A 13 -24.86 -15.07 51.61
CA LEU A 13 -24.85 -15.71 50.30
C LEU A 13 -24.65 -14.69 49.18
N GLN A 14 -25.30 -13.52 49.26
CA GLN A 14 -25.12 -12.43 48.30
C GLN A 14 -23.68 -11.87 48.35
N SER A 15 -23.10 -11.73 49.55
CA SER A 15 -21.70 -11.35 49.71
C SER A 15 -20.74 -12.39 49.11
N LEU A 16 -20.96 -13.69 49.37
CA LEU A 16 -20.18 -14.78 48.78
C LEU A 16 -20.27 -14.79 47.26
N GLN A 17 -21.47 -14.57 46.70
CA GLN A 17 -21.66 -14.49 45.25
C GLN A 17 -20.93 -13.28 44.66
N THR A 18 -21.01 -12.12 45.30
CA THR A 18 -20.33 -10.89 44.85
C THR A 18 -18.80 -11.04 44.90
N ASN A 19 -18.26 -11.63 45.98
CA ASN A 19 -16.83 -11.87 46.13
C ASN A 19 -16.30 -12.91 45.13
N ASN A 20 -17.04 -14.01 44.90
CA ASN A 20 -16.67 -15.01 43.89
C ASN A 20 -16.72 -14.42 42.46
N ALA A 21 -17.72 -13.59 42.16
CA ALA A 21 -17.81 -12.91 40.87
C ALA A 21 -16.65 -11.91 40.67
N GLY A 22 -16.31 -11.12 41.70
CA GLY A 22 -15.16 -10.22 41.70
C GLY A 22 -13.84 -10.95 41.50
N LEU A 23 -13.64 -12.06 42.24
CA LEU A 23 -12.48 -12.93 42.10
C LEU A 23 -12.37 -13.50 40.67
N GLY A 24 -13.47 -14.02 40.12
CA GLY A 24 -13.52 -14.55 38.76
C GLY A 24 -13.17 -13.50 37.71
N ASN A 25 -13.68 -12.26 37.85
CA ASN A 25 -13.33 -11.16 36.94
C ASN A 25 -11.84 -10.80 37.01
N VAL A 26 -11.26 -10.68 38.21
CA VAL A 26 -9.82 -10.37 38.34
C VAL A 26 -8.97 -11.51 37.79
N MET A 27 -9.35 -12.77 38.04
CA MET A 27 -8.65 -13.92 37.44
C MET A 27 -8.75 -13.91 35.91
N GLN A 28 -9.91 -13.56 35.34
CA GLN A 28 -10.09 -13.42 33.89
C GLN A 28 -9.23 -12.30 33.32
N GLN A 29 -9.19 -11.13 33.98
CA GLN A 29 -8.31 -10.01 33.62
C GLN A 29 -6.84 -10.44 33.67
N MET A 30 -6.41 -11.11 34.75
CA MET A 30 -5.03 -11.59 34.88
C MET A 30 -4.67 -12.68 33.86
N SER A 31 -5.63 -13.51 33.44
CA SER A 31 -5.42 -14.55 32.42
C SER A 31 -5.33 -13.98 31.01
N THR A 32 -6.09 -12.92 30.70
CA THR A 32 -6.11 -12.27 29.38
C THR A 32 -5.04 -11.19 29.25
N GLY A 33 -4.58 -10.63 30.39
CA GLY A 33 -3.71 -9.46 30.44
C GLY A 33 -4.42 -8.15 30.11
N GLU A 34 -5.74 -8.17 29.93
CA GLU A 34 -6.55 -7.01 29.59
C GLU A 34 -7.31 -6.48 30.82
N ARG A 35 -7.28 -5.16 30.98
CA ARG A 35 -8.06 -4.44 32.00
C ARG A 35 -9.56 -4.51 31.71
N LEU A 36 -9.94 -4.46 30.44
CA LEU A 36 -11.33 -4.40 30.00
C LEU A 36 -11.69 -5.70 29.28
N THR A 37 -12.56 -6.51 29.89
CA THR A 37 -13.02 -7.76 29.26
C THR A 37 -14.39 -7.59 28.59
N LYS A 38 -15.15 -6.59 29.03
CA LYS A 38 -16.48 -6.25 28.51
C LYS A 38 -16.58 -4.75 28.32
N LEU A 39 -17.39 -4.33 27.35
CA LEU A 39 -17.68 -2.91 27.11
C LEU A 39 -18.36 -2.23 28.31
N SER A 40 -19.04 -3.01 29.15
CA SER A 40 -19.68 -2.53 30.38
C SER A 40 -18.68 -2.16 31.49
N ASP A 41 -17.44 -2.66 31.42
CA ASP A 41 -16.43 -2.44 32.47
C ASP A 41 -15.98 -0.97 32.50
N ASP A 42 -15.85 -0.34 31.33
CA ASP A 42 -15.56 1.09 31.16
C ASP A 42 -16.06 1.58 29.79
N PRO A 43 -17.33 2.00 29.66
CA PRO A 43 -17.92 2.39 28.39
C PRO A 43 -17.16 3.52 27.68
N MET A 44 -16.55 4.43 28.44
CA MET A 44 -15.79 5.55 27.88
C MET A 44 -14.47 5.08 27.28
N ALA A 45 -13.69 4.29 28.02
CA ALA A 45 -12.44 3.73 27.50
C ALA A 45 -12.70 2.77 26.34
N SER A 46 -13.76 1.96 26.41
CA SER A 46 -14.15 1.07 25.32
C SER A 46 -14.48 1.80 24.01
N VAL A 47 -15.22 2.91 24.06
CA VAL A 47 -15.48 3.72 22.85
C VAL A 47 -14.19 4.31 22.28
N LYS A 48 -13.24 4.69 23.14
CA LYS A 48 -11.94 5.21 22.70
C LYS A 48 -11.09 4.13 22.04
N LEU A 49 -11.02 2.92 22.63
CA LEU A 49 -10.35 1.76 22.04
C LEU A 49 -10.93 1.42 20.67
N LEU A 50 -12.26 1.36 20.52
CA LEU A 50 -12.90 1.10 19.23
C LEU A 50 -12.56 2.14 18.16
N LYS A 51 -12.34 3.41 18.55
CA LYS A 51 -11.89 4.45 17.61
C LYS A 51 -10.43 4.24 17.21
N LEU A 52 -9.56 3.91 18.17
CA LEU A 52 -8.15 3.62 17.93
C LEU A 52 -7.97 2.38 17.05
N ASP A 53 -8.75 1.31 17.26
CA ASP A 53 -8.72 0.12 16.42
C ASP A 53 -9.11 0.41 14.97
N ARG A 54 -10.15 1.25 14.77
CA ARG A 54 -10.54 1.71 13.42
C ARG A 54 -9.46 2.57 12.79
N GLU A 55 -8.82 3.43 13.57
CA GLU A 55 -7.72 4.28 13.10
C GLU A 55 -6.51 3.44 12.71
N GLY A 56 -6.07 2.49 13.55
CA GLY A 56 -4.99 1.56 13.23
C GLY A 56 -5.28 0.69 12.00
N SER A 57 -6.52 0.19 11.87
CA SER A 57 -6.95 -0.57 10.69
C SER A 57 -6.88 0.27 9.41
N ALA A 58 -7.28 1.54 9.48
CA ALA A 58 -7.20 2.47 8.35
C ALA A 58 -5.74 2.80 7.99
N ILE A 59 -4.88 3.03 8.99
CA ILE A 59 -3.44 3.26 8.80
C ILE A 59 -2.80 2.07 8.11
N LYS A 60 -3.08 0.84 8.56
CA LYS A 60 -2.58 -0.38 7.92
C LYS A 60 -3.02 -0.49 6.46
N GLN A 61 -4.29 -0.22 6.18
CA GLN A 61 -4.79 -0.19 4.80
C GLN A 61 -4.05 0.86 3.96
N TYR A 62 -3.75 2.03 4.51
CA TYR A 62 -2.97 3.05 3.80
C TYR A 62 -1.53 2.61 3.55
N GLN A 63 -0.88 1.91 4.49
CA GLN A 63 0.45 1.34 4.29
C GLN A 63 0.45 0.28 3.18
N ASP A 64 -0.53 -0.62 3.18
CA ASP A 64 -0.69 -1.64 2.14
C ASP A 64 -0.91 -0.99 0.76
N ASN A 65 -1.74 0.05 0.69
CA ASN A 65 -1.97 0.84 -0.52
C ASN A 65 -0.68 1.55 -1.00
N ILE A 66 0.09 2.15 -0.09
CA ILE A 66 1.37 2.80 -0.41
C ILE A 66 2.35 1.78 -0.98
N ASN A 67 2.47 0.61 -0.36
CA ASN A 67 3.35 -0.46 -0.82
C ASN A 67 2.95 -0.96 -2.21
N MET A 68 1.66 -1.13 -2.47
CA MET A 68 1.15 -1.48 -3.80
C MET A 68 1.57 -0.43 -4.84
N VAL A 69 1.37 0.86 -4.54
CA VAL A 69 1.73 1.94 -5.46
C VAL A 69 3.25 1.96 -5.71
N LYS A 70 4.09 1.82 -4.67
CA LYS A 70 5.55 1.76 -4.82
C LYS A 70 5.99 0.62 -5.72
N THR A 71 5.44 -0.58 -5.53
CA THR A 71 5.74 -1.74 -6.37
C THR A 71 5.36 -1.48 -7.84
N THR A 72 4.17 -0.92 -8.08
CA THR A 72 3.75 -0.57 -9.44
C THR A 72 4.65 0.49 -10.08
N LEU A 73 5.01 1.54 -9.34
CA LEU A 73 5.89 2.60 -9.83
C LEU A 73 7.31 2.10 -10.11
N SER A 74 7.86 1.24 -9.25
CA SER A 74 9.18 0.62 -9.44
C SER A 74 9.21 -0.28 -10.68
N ASN A 75 8.15 -1.06 -10.92
CA ASN A 75 8.04 -1.87 -12.13
C ASN A 75 8.00 -0.99 -13.40
N GLN A 76 7.25 0.12 -13.36
CA GLN A 76 7.23 1.09 -14.46
C GLN A 76 8.60 1.75 -14.68
N GLU A 77 9.31 2.11 -13.62
CA GLU A 77 10.66 2.70 -13.68
C GLU A 77 11.64 1.80 -14.44
N VAL A 78 11.69 0.50 -14.10
CA VAL A 78 12.56 -0.48 -14.79
C VAL A 78 12.31 -0.52 -16.31
N HIS A 79 11.04 -0.47 -16.72
CA HIS A 79 10.68 -0.45 -18.13
C HIS A 79 11.04 0.89 -18.81
N LEU A 80 10.88 2.01 -18.11
CA LEU A 80 11.26 3.33 -18.62
C LEU A 80 12.78 3.49 -18.74
N ASP A 81 13.57 2.94 -17.83
CA ASP A 81 15.02 2.89 -17.93
C ASP A 81 15.46 2.09 -19.16
N SER A 82 14.85 0.92 -19.39
CA SER A 82 15.10 0.12 -20.60
C SER A 82 14.77 0.88 -21.89
N VAL A 83 13.69 1.68 -21.88
CA VAL A 83 13.32 2.56 -22.99
C VAL A 83 14.36 3.68 -23.18
N SER A 84 14.80 4.32 -22.09
CA SER A 84 15.82 5.37 -22.10
C SER A 84 17.12 4.88 -22.76
N GLU A 85 17.62 3.70 -22.36
CA GLU A 85 18.81 3.10 -22.95
C GLU A 85 18.60 2.71 -24.42
N SER A 86 17.41 2.23 -24.77
CA SER A 86 17.06 1.92 -26.16
C SER A 86 17.03 3.19 -27.04
N LEU A 87 16.50 4.31 -26.53
CA LEU A 87 16.45 5.60 -27.22
C LEU A 87 17.85 6.21 -27.40
N LYS A 88 18.72 6.13 -26.38
CA LYS A 88 20.13 6.53 -26.49
C LYS A 88 20.86 5.74 -27.58
N SER A 89 20.71 4.41 -27.56
CA SER A 89 21.29 3.52 -28.57
C SER A 89 20.77 3.82 -29.98
N MET A 90 19.47 4.11 -30.12
CA MET A 90 18.91 4.54 -31.40
C MET A 90 19.52 5.86 -31.87
N ARG A 91 19.64 6.85 -30.97
CA ARG A 91 20.23 8.15 -31.30
C ARG A 91 21.66 8.00 -31.84
N GLU A 92 22.47 7.18 -31.20
CA GLU A 92 23.84 6.87 -31.64
C GLU A 92 23.86 6.25 -33.04
N LEU A 93 22.99 5.27 -33.31
CA LEU A 93 22.87 4.65 -34.63
C LEU A 93 22.42 5.65 -35.70
N VAL A 94 21.46 6.51 -35.39
CA VAL A 94 20.98 7.53 -36.33
C VAL A 94 22.06 8.57 -36.63
N LEU A 95 22.86 8.96 -35.63
CA LEU A 95 24.02 9.83 -35.84
C LEU A 95 25.10 9.15 -36.69
N TRP A 96 25.35 7.86 -36.47
CA TRP A 96 26.27 7.10 -37.31
C TRP A 96 25.77 7.02 -38.75
N GLY A 97 24.47 6.79 -38.95
CA GLY A 97 23.82 6.73 -40.26
C GLY A 97 23.69 8.06 -40.99
N ALA A 98 23.77 9.18 -40.26
CA ALA A 98 23.82 10.52 -40.84
C ALA A 98 25.16 10.79 -41.56
N ASN A 99 26.23 10.04 -41.23
CA ASN A 99 27.51 10.15 -41.92
C ASN A 99 27.40 9.46 -43.28
N GLY A 100 27.35 10.25 -44.36
CA GLY A 100 27.05 9.81 -45.72
C GLY A 100 28.07 8.89 -46.42
N THR A 101 28.99 8.26 -45.68
CA THR A 101 30.01 7.34 -46.20
C THR A 101 29.64 5.86 -46.05
N LEU A 102 28.38 5.57 -45.73
CA LEU A 102 27.91 4.21 -45.43
C LEU A 102 27.76 3.33 -46.68
N THR A 103 28.20 2.08 -46.59
CA THR A 103 27.91 1.04 -47.60
C THR A 103 26.47 0.54 -47.49
N ASP A 104 25.96 -0.14 -48.51
CA ASP A 104 24.60 -0.71 -48.48
C ASP A 104 24.47 -1.81 -47.42
N GLU A 105 25.53 -2.60 -47.20
CA GLU A 105 25.58 -3.64 -46.16
C GLU A 105 25.57 -3.04 -44.74
N ASP A 106 26.29 -1.94 -44.53
CA ASP A 106 26.26 -1.20 -43.26
C ASP A 106 24.86 -0.62 -42.97
N ARG A 107 24.13 -0.19 -44.00
CA ARG A 107 22.75 0.33 -43.84
C ARG A 107 21.78 -0.78 -43.46
N ASP A 108 21.87 -1.95 -44.08
CA ASP A 108 21.02 -3.10 -43.74
C ASP A 108 21.23 -3.59 -42.31
N GLY A 109 22.49 -3.60 -41.85
CA GLY A 109 22.83 -3.87 -40.44
C GLY A 109 22.21 -2.85 -39.48
N MET A 110 22.30 -1.55 -39.80
CA MET A 110 21.66 -0.49 -39.01
C MET A 110 20.14 -0.59 -38.99
N ILE A 111 19.52 -0.80 -40.14
CA ILE A 111 18.07 -0.95 -40.27
C ILE A 111 17.59 -2.09 -39.38
N SER A 112 18.29 -3.23 -39.40
CA SER A 112 17.98 -4.38 -38.56
C SER A 112 18.08 -4.05 -37.07
N LYS A 113 19.12 -3.29 -36.66
CA LYS A 113 19.29 -2.85 -35.28
C LYS A 113 18.21 -1.84 -34.85
N LEU A 114 17.86 -0.87 -35.70
CA LEU A 114 16.78 0.10 -35.44
C LEU A 114 15.42 -0.61 -35.32
N LYS A 115 15.12 -1.59 -36.19
CA LYS A 115 13.91 -2.42 -36.10
C LYS A 115 13.85 -3.19 -34.78
N SER A 116 14.98 -3.74 -34.32
CA SER A 116 15.10 -4.45 -33.05
C SER A 116 14.88 -3.54 -31.85
N LEU A 117 15.57 -2.39 -31.79
CA LEU A 117 15.40 -1.41 -30.71
C LEU A 117 13.96 -0.89 -30.64
N ARG A 118 13.32 -0.63 -31.79
CA ARG A 118 11.91 -0.19 -31.86
C ARG A 118 10.97 -1.26 -31.31
N GLY A 119 11.23 -2.52 -31.66
CA GLY A 119 10.51 -3.66 -31.09
C GLY A 119 10.67 -3.75 -29.57
N SER A 120 11.88 -3.51 -29.06
CA SER A 120 12.17 -3.48 -27.63
C SER A 120 11.37 -2.39 -26.91
N ILE A 121 11.40 -1.15 -27.42
CA ILE A 121 10.62 -0.03 -26.84
C ILE A 121 9.13 -0.39 -26.81
N ALA A 122 8.58 -0.86 -27.94
CA ALA A 122 7.17 -1.23 -28.01
C ALA A 122 6.81 -2.38 -27.06
N SER A 123 7.73 -3.34 -26.85
CA SER A 123 7.54 -4.43 -25.89
C SER A 123 7.57 -3.92 -24.44
N SER A 124 8.46 -3.00 -24.10
CA SER A 124 8.55 -2.41 -22.76
C SER A 124 7.27 -1.64 -22.39
N PHE A 125 6.68 -0.89 -23.31
CA PHE A 125 5.40 -0.21 -23.07
C PHE A 125 4.19 -1.16 -23.06
N ASN A 126 4.33 -2.34 -23.65
CA ASN A 126 3.33 -3.42 -23.58
C ASN A 126 3.63 -4.44 -22.49
N ALA A 127 4.52 -4.11 -21.55
CA ALA A 127 4.78 -4.94 -20.39
C ALA A 127 3.52 -5.13 -19.54
N ARG A 128 3.44 -6.31 -18.92
CA ARG A 128 2.33 -6.73 -18.07
C ARG A 128 2.83 -6.97 -16.65
N ASP A 129 1.95 -6.70 -15.70
CA ASP A 129 2.12 -7.08 -14.31
C ASP A 129 1.95 -8.61 -14.12
N GLU A 130 2.25 -9.12 -12.93
CA GLU A 130 2.06 -10.53 -12.56
C GLU A 130 0.59 -11.00 -12.74
N ASP A 131 -0.35 -10.07 -12.54
CA ASP A 131 -1.79 -10.28 -12.74
C ASP A 131 -2.22 -10.21 -14.23
N GLY A 132 -1.28 -9.96 -15.15
CA GLY A 132 -1.53 -9.89 -16.59
C GLY A 132 -2.03 -8.53 -17.11
N HIS A 133 -2.17 -7.53 -16.24
CA HIS A 133 -2.59 -6.18 -16.59
C HIS A 133 -1.47 -5.35 -17.25
N TYR A 134 -1.81 -4.57 -18.27
CA TYR A 134 -0.85 -3.70 -18.95
C TYR A 134 -0.49 -2.46 -18.13
N LEU A 135 0.81 -2.25 -17.89
CA LEU A 135 1.31 -1.20 -16.99
C LEU A 135 1.08 0.23 -17.51
N PHE A 136 1.20 0.44 -18.82
CA PHE A 136 1.16 1.77 -19.46
C PHE A 136 -0.15 2.08 -20.20
N SER A 137 -1.19 1.28 -19.98
CA SER A 137 -2.48 1.35 -20.71
C SER A 137 -3.50 2.33 -20.12
N GLY A 138 -3.15 3.03 -19.04
CA GLY A 138 -4.05 3.91 -18.31
C GLY A 138 -4.97 3.14 -17.37
N THR A 139 -6.28 3.41 -17.40
CA THR A 139 -7.29 2.61 -16.70
C THR A 139 -7.79 1.41 -17.52
N LYS A 140 -7.41 1.29 -18.79
CA LYS A 140 -7.76 0.16 -19.66
C LYS A 140 -6.75 -0.99 -19.57
N THR A 141 -6.68 -1.61 -18.41
CA THR A 141 -5.71 -2.65 -18.04
C THR A 141 -5.72 -3.91 -18.91
N ASP A 142 -6.83 -4.19 -19.59
CA ASP A 142 -7.01 -5.40 -20.42
C ASP A 142 -6.60 -5.20 -21.88
N THR A 143 -6.25 -3.97 -22.26
CA THR A 143 -5.85 -3.63 -23.63
C THR A 143 -4.38 -3.24 -23.69
N ALA A 144 -3.68 -3.72 -24.73
CA ALA A 144 -2.30 -3.31 -24.97
C ALA A 144 -2.21 -1.78 -25.11
N ALA A 145 -1.21 -1.18 -24.47
CA ALA A 145 -1.00 0.26 -24.53
C ALA A 145 -0.68 0.71 -25.98
N LEU A 146 0.11 -0.09 -26.69
CA LEU A 146 0.50 0.10 -28.08
C LEU A 146 0.05 -1.08 -28.92
N ASN A 147 -0.57 -0.81 -30.07
CA ASN A 147 -0.81 -1.82 -31.09
C ASN A 147 -0.12 -1.44 -32.41
N LYS A 148 0.44 -2.43 -33.08
CA LYS A 148 1.07 -2.25 -34.40
C LYS A 148 0.02 -2.51 -35.48
N THR A 149 -0.29 -1.49 -36.25
CA THR A 149 -1.15 -1.56 -37.43
C THR A 149 -0.31 -1.46 -38.71
N ASP A 150 -0.91 -1.71 -39.87
CA ASP A 150 -0.23 -1.52 -41.17
C ASP A 150 0.21 -0.06 -41.42
N ALA A 151 -0.42 0.90 -40.73
CA ALA A 151 -0.08 2.32 -40.80
C ALA A 151 0.95 2.79 -39.75
N GLY A 152 1.36 1.91 -38.83
CA GLY A 152 2.29 2.22 -37.73
C GLY A 152 1.74 1.86 -36.34
N TYR A 153 2.39 2.36 -35.30
CA TYR A 153 1.99 2.19 -33.91
C TYR A 153 0.87 3.16 -33.54
N VAL A 154 -0.20 2.62 -32.95
CA VAL A 154 -1.37 3.36 -32.47
C VAL A 154 -1.56 3.11 -30.98
N PHE A 155 -1.94 4.15 -30.25
CA PHE A 155 -2.29 4.06 -28.84
C PHE A 155 -3.72 3.55 -28.68
N ASN A 156 -3.89 2.39 -28.03
CA ASN A 156 -5.21 1.84 -27.71
C ASN A 156 -5.60 2.06 -26.24
N GLY A 157 -4.61 2.37 -25.39
CA GLY A 157 -4.83 2.78 -24.00
C GLY A 157 -5.47 4.17 -23.88
N ASN A 158 -5.91 4.52 -22.67
CA ASN A 158 -6.38 5.87 -22.35
C ASN A 158 -5.32 6.67 -21.58
N ASN A 159 -5.55 7.98 -21.49
CA ASN A 159 -4.69 8.88 -20.71
C ASN A 159 -5.12 9.01 -19.24
N ASP A 160 -6.12 8.25 -18.82
CA ASP A 160 -6.64 8.34 -17.47
C ASP A 160 -5.69 7.62 -16.51
N LYS A 161 -5.44 8.25 -15.37
CA LYS A 161 -4.55 7.74 -14.33
C LYS A 161 -5.38 7.06 -13.24
N ARG A 162 -4.89 5.93 -12.76
CA ARG A 162 -5.42 5.18 -11.62
C ARG A 162 -5.02 5.93 -10.36
N VAL A 163 -5.97 6.15 -9.46
CA VAL A 163 -5.75 6.85 -8.19
C VAL A 163 -5.95 5.88 -7.03
N VAL A 164 -5.06 5.95 -6.05
CA VAL A 164 -5.10 5.15 -4.83
C VAL A 164 -5.12 6.07 -3.63
N THR A 165 -6.00 5.77 -2.67
CA THR A 165 -6.09 6.56 -1.43
C THR A 165 -4.99 6.11 -0.47
N VAL A 166 -4.08 7.01 -0.14
CA VAL A 166 -2.89 6.74 0.69
C VAL A 166 -2.95 7.43 2.05
N ALA A 167 -3.93 8.30 2.27
CA ALA A 167 -4.31 8.80 3.58
C ALA A 167 -5.74 9.36 3.53
N LYS A 168 -6.28 9.76 4.68
CA LYS A 168 -7.61 10.38 4.76
C LYS A 168 -7.67 11.65 3.90
N GLY A 169 -8.37 11.57 2.76
CA GLY A 169 -8.52 12.68 1.81
C GLY A 169 -7.30 12.93 0.91
N VAL A 170 -6.30 12.04 0.93
CA VAL A 170 -5.11 12.14 0.05
C VAL A 170 -5.07 10.95 -0.89
N THR A 171 -5.05 11.26 -2.19
CA THR A 171 -4.95 10.28 -3.28
C THR A 171 -3.71 10.51 -4.09
N VAL A 172 -3.06 9.43 -4.51
CA VAL A 172 -1.87 9.45 -5.37
C VAL A 172 -2.16 8.67 -6.65
N GLU A 173 -1.66 9.18 -7.76
CA GLU A 173 -1.73 8.51 -9.05
C GLU A 173 -0.71 7.35 -9.10
N SER A 174 -1.15 6.16 -9.50
CA SER A 174 -0.34 4.92 -9.42
C SER A 174 0.27 4.49 -10.75
N ASN A 175 0.02 5.19 -11.86
CA ASN A 175 0.54 4.80 -13.17
C ASN A 175 0.92 5.98 -14.05
N MET A 176 1.89 5.72 -14.92
CA MET A 176 2.22 6.49 -16.12
C MET A 176 1.50 5.92 -17.34
N THR A 177 1.22 6.73 -18.36
CA THR A 177 0.58 6.27 -19.60
C THR A 177 1.55 6.33 -20.77
N ALA A 178 1.46 5.37 -21.69
CA ALA A 178 2.31 5.36 -22.90
C ALA A 178 2.06 6.60 -23.77
N LYS A 179 0.83 7.13 -23.74
CA LYS A 179 0.45 8.32 -24.49
C LYS A 179 1.15 9.56 -23.97
N ASP A 180 1.21 9.76 -22.65
CA ASP A 180 1.87 10.92 -22.04
C ASP A 180 3.38 10.96 -22.36
N ILE A 181 4.00 9.78 -22.51
CA ILE A 181 5.45 9.66 -22.71
C ILE A 181 5.84 9.68 -24.20
N LEU A 182 5.11 8.98 -25.06
CA LEU A 182 5.49 8.75 -26.46
C LEU A 182 4.78 9.65 -27.48
N ASP A 183 3.75 10.39 -27.08
CA ASP A 183 3.06 11.33 -27.96
C ASP A 183 3.91 12.59 -28.16
N LEU A 184 4.23 12.87 -29.42
CA LEU A 184 4.99 14.07 -29.81
C LEU A 184 4.05 15.20 -30.28
N GLY A 185 2.73 15.01 -30.13
CA GLY A 185 1.71 15.93 -30.59
C GLY A 185 1.30 15.71 -32.05
N GLY A 186 0.10 16.19 -32.40
CA GLY A 186 -0.42 16.09 -33.77
C GLY A 186 -0.74 14.66 -34.24
N GLY A 187 -0.86 13.70 -33.31
CA GLY A 187 -1.12 12.29 -33.62
C GLY A 187 0.12 11.50 -34.08
N ASN A 188 1.32 12.09 -33.96
CA ASN A 188 2.58 11.43 -34.27
C ASN A 188 3.26 10.91 -33.00
N ASN A 189 3.94 9.78 -33.13
CA ASN A 189 4.75 9.20 -32.06
C ASN A 189 6.15 8.87 -32.57
N VAL A 190 7.08 8.70 -31.63
CA VAL A 190 8.49 8.42 -31.93
C VAL A 190 8.66 7.12 -32.74
N LEU A 191 7.83 6.11 -32.49
CA LEU A 191 7.90 4.82 -33.18
C LEU A 191 7.57 4.96 -34.67
N ASN A 192 6.57 5.76 -35.01
CA ASN A 192 6.18 6.08 -36.38
C ASN A 192 7.24 6.93 -37.07
N GLN A 193 7.87 7.86 -36.34
CA GLN A 193 8.97 8.64 -36.87
C GLN A 193 10.21 7.76 -37.16
N ILE A 194 10.48 6.77 -36.31
CA ILE A 194 11.51 5.75 -36.55
C ILE A 194 11.15 4.87 -37.76
N ASP A 195 9.87 4.54 -37.97
CA ASP A 195 9.43 3.80 -39.16
C ASP A 195 9.64 4.59 -40.45
N VAL A 196 9.39 5.90 -40.42
CA VAL A 196 9.70 6.81 -41.53
C VAL A 196 11.20 6.83 -41.80
N LEU A 197 12.02 6.90 -40.73
CA LEU A 197 13.47 6.90 -40.85
C LEU A 197 14.00 5.58 -41.43
N ILE A 198 13.49 4.44 -40.97
CA ILE A 198 13.88 3.12 -41.49
C ILE A 198 13.59 3.03 -43.00
N LYS A 199 12.43 3.49 -43.46
CA LYS A 199 12.08 3.52 -44.89
C LYS A 199 13.02 4.44 -45.69
N GLU A 200 13.43 5.56 -45.10
CA GLU A 200 14.38 6.50 -45.72
C GLU A 200 15.79 5.92 -45.81
N PHE A 201 16.23 5.12 -44.83
CA PHE A 201 17.49 4.37 -44.90
C PHE A 201 17.46 3.25 -45.95
N GLU A 202 16.32 2.58 -46.15
CA GLU A 202 16.13 1.57 -47.19
C GLU A 202 16.19 2.19 -48.61
N LYS A 203 15.67 3.41 -48.78
CA LYS A 203 15.69 4.15 -50.06
C LYS A 203 16.00 5.64 -49.83
N PRO A 204 17.28 6.04 -49.84
CA PRO A 204 17.67 7.43 -49.60
C PRO A 204 17.06 8.38 -50.63
N GLY A 205 16.23 9.31 -50.16
CA GLY A 205 15.62 10.37 -50.97
C GLY A 205 16.39 11.68 -50.90
N LYS A 206 15.93 12.68 -51.68
CA LYS A 206 16.51 14.04 -51.67
C LYS A 206 16.41 14.76 -50.31
N ASN A 207 15.53 14.28 -49.43
CA ASN A 207 15.25 14.88 -48.11
C ASN A 207 15.84 14.05 -46.95
N PHE A 208 16.77 13.12 -47.21
CA PHE A 208 17.37 12.23 -46.23
C PHE A 208 17.82 12.97 -44.96
N LYS A 209 18.59 14.05 -45.11
CA LYS A 209 19.12 14.84 -43.99
C LYS A 209 18.01 15.45 -43.12
N ALA A 210 16.99 16.05 -43.76
CA ALA A 210 15.86 16.62 -43.04
C ALA A 210 15.05 15.56 -42.26
N LYS A 211 14.93 14.34 -42.82
CA LYS A 211 14.27 13.22 -42.15
C LYS A 211 15.08 12.68 -40.97
N VAL A 212 16.40 12.57 -41.13
CA VAL A 212 17.33 12.24 -40.03
C VAL A 212 17.20 13.27 -38.90
N ASP A 213 17.30 14.57 -39.21
CA ASP A 213 17.21 15.65 -38.23
C ASP A 213 15.87 15.63 -37.48
N SER A 214 14.75 15.44 -38.20
CA SER A 214 13.42 15.33 -37.57
C SER A 214 13.29 14.10 -36.65
N SER A 215 13.98 13.00 -36.99
CA SER A 215 13.93 11.77 -36.20
C SER A 215 14.84 11.84 -34.98
N LEU A 216 16.01 12.48 -35.10
CA LEU A 216 16.86 12.80 -33.95
C LEU A 216 16.12 13.69 -32.96
N LYS A 217 15.43 14.73 -33.45
CA LYS A 217 14.60 15.58 -32.60
C LYS A 217 13.49 14.79 -31.91
N ALA A 218 12.79 13.92 -32.62
CA ALA A 218 11.75 13.07 -32.03
C ALA A 218 12.30 12.12 -30.94
N ILE A 219 13.49 11.55 -31.16
CA ILE A 219 14.19 10.71 -30.17
C ILE A 219 14.58 11.54 -28.95
N ASP A 220 15.17 12.73 -29.14
CA ASP A 220 15.58 13.62 -28.06
C ASP A 220 14.38 14.11 -27.24
N ASP A 221 13.29 14.52 -27.90
CA ASP A 221 12.04 14.93 -27.24
C ASP A 221 11.42 13.75 -26.45
N SER A 222 11.44 12.53 -27.00
CA SER A 222 10.96 11.34 -26.28
C SER A 222 11.84 10.95 -25.11
N LEU A 223 13.15 11.08 -25.24
CA LEU A 223 14.09 10.85 -24.14
C LEU A 223 13.84 11.85 -23.00
N ALA A 224 13.59 13.12 -23.34
CA ALA A 224 13.22 14.12 -22.35
C ALA A 224 11.90 13.78 -21.64
N ASN A 225 10.88 13.30 -22.36
CA ASN A 225 9.63 12.84 -21.76
C ASN A 225 9.83 11.64 -20.83
N VAL A 226 10.62 10.65 -21.23
CA VAL A 226 10.95 9.48 -20.40
C VAL A 226 11.68 9.90 -19.12
N LEU A 227 12.68 10.78 -19.22
CA LEU A 227 13.40 11.31 -18.06
C LEU A 227 12.49 12.16 -17.15
N GLY A 228 11.54 12.90 -17.74
CA GLY A 228 10.50 13.61 -17.01
C GLY A 228 9.61 12.66 -16.22
N ALA A 229 9.15 11.57 -16.83
CA ALA A 229 8.37 10.53 -16.16
C ALA A 229 9.15 9.83 -15.04
N LEU A 230 10.43 9.50 -15.26
CA LEU A 230 11.31 8.95 -14.21
C LEU A 230 11.49 9.93 -13.03
N THR A 231 11.65 11.22 -13.31
CA THR A 231 11.74 12.26 -12.28
C THR A 231 10.44 12.37 -11.49
N GLU A 232 9.29 12.29 -12.16
CA GLU A 232 7.97 12.30 -11.53
C GLU A 232 7.77 11.05 -10.65
N ILE A 233 8.17 9.87 -11.12
CA ILE A 233 8.16 8.62 -10.34
C ILE A 233 9.03 8.79 -9.09
N GLY A 234 10.25 9.29 -9.22
CA GLY A 234 11.14 9.54 -8.08
C GLY A 234 10.55 10.54 -7.07
N GLY A 235 9.91 11.60 -7.55
CA GLY A 235 9.19 12.55 -6.71
C GLY A 235 8.03 11.91 -5.94
N ARG A 236 7.24 11.06 -6.60
CA ARG A 236 6.16 10.29 -5.98
C ARG A 236 6.69 9.28 -4.96
N TYR A 237 7.78 8.59 -5.27
CA TYR A 237 8.40 7.62 -4.37
C TYR A 237 8.83 8.28 -3.06
N ASN A 238 9.53 9.42 -3.14
CA ASN A 238 9.93 10.20 -1.96
C ASN A 238 8.72 10.67 -1.14
N ASN A 239 7.64 11.11 -1.80
CA ASN A 239 6.41 11.49 -1.10
C ASN A 239 5.78 10.29 -0.37
N LEU A 240 5.70 9.14 -1.03
CA LEU A 240 5.18 7.90 -0.46
C LEU A 240 6.04 7.38 0.71
N ASP A 241 7.37 7.51 0.66
CA ASP A 241 8.28 7.20 1.78
C ASP A 241 7.99 8.09 3.00
N LEU A 242 7.80 9.39 2.79
CA LEU A 242 7.45 10.32 3.87
C LEU A 242 6.08 9.98 4.47
N MET A 243 5.09 9.64 3.63
CA MET A 243 3.77 9.23 4.10
C MET A 243 3.81 7.89 4.85
N GLU A 244 4.57 6.92 4.38
CA GLU A 244 4.75 5.63 5.06
C GLU A 244 5.38 5.83 6.45
N SER A 245 6.40 6.67 6.55
CA SER A 245 7.05 7.01 7.82
C SER A 245 6.05 7.65 8.79
N ALA A 246 5.25 8.62 8.32
CA ALA A 246 4.22 9.25 9.14
C ALA A 246 3.12 8.26 9.58
N HIS A 247 2.71 7.33 8.71
CA HIS A 247 1.77 6.27 9.06
C HIS A 247 2.35 5.29 10.09
N SER A 248 3.63 4.95 9.97
CA SER A 248 4.33 4.11 10.95
C SER A 248 4.39 4.75 12.33
N GLU A 249 4.70 6.05 12.39
CA GLU A 249 4.69 6.83 13.64
C GLU A 249 3.27 6.92 14.24
N ASN A 250 2.25 7.17 13.42
CA ASN A 250 0.86 7.19 13.87
C ASN A 250 0.41 5.82 14.38
N ASN A 251 0.79 4.74 13.70
CA ASN A 251 0.46 3.39 14.15
C ASN A 251 1.11 3.08 15.51
N LEU A 252 2.38 3.46 15.70
CA LEU A 252 3.05 3.32 16.98
C LEU A 252 2.36 4.13 18.09
N PHE A 253 1.89 5.34 17.78
CA PHE A 253 1.11 6.14 18.72
C PHE A 253 -0.22 5.46 19.07
N VAL A 254 -0.95 4.96 18.08
CA VAL A 254 -2.20 4.22 18.29
C VAL A 254 -1.95 2.98 19.16
N ASP A 255 -0.95 2.16 18.84
CA ASP A 255 -0.58 0.96 19.59
C ASP A 255 -0.21 1.28 21.04
N LYS A 256 0.53 2.38 21.26
CA LYS A 256 0.89 2.84 22.60
C LYS A 256 -0.35 3.25 23.40
N VAL A 257 -1.21 4.09 22.85
CA VAL A 257 -2.42 4.56 23.54
C VAL A 257 -3.40 3.41 23.77
N THR A 258 -3.54 2.49 22.81
CA THR A 258 -4.32 1.25 22.98
C THR A 258 -3.76 0.43 24.12
N GLY A 259 -2.44 0.21 24.17
CA GLY A 259 -1.78 -0.50 25.26
C GLY A 259 -1.99 0.15 26.63
N ASP A 260 -1.86 1.47 26.72
CA ASP A 260 -2.07 2.22 27.97
C ASP A 260 -3.53 2.13 28.46
N LEU A 261 -4.50 1.97 27.56
CA LEU A 261 -5.93 1.87 27.90
C LEU A 261 -6.40 0.44 28.18
N SER A 262 -5.82 -0.55 27.49
CA SER A 262 -6.27 -1.94 27.50
C SER A 262 -5.47 -2.85 28.44
N LYS A 263 -4.19 -2.58 28.71
CA LYS A 263 -3.35 -3.48 29.52
C LYS A 263 -3.73 -3.44 30.99
N LEU A 264 -3.71 -4.63 31.61
CA LEU A 264 -3.92 -4.78 33.05
C LEU A 264 -2.68 -4.31 33.83
N ASP A 265 -2.88 -3.47 34.84
CA ASP A 265 -1.90 -3.25 35.90
C ASP A 265 -1.89 -4.46 36.84
N TYR A 266 -0.88 -5.32 36.70
CA TYR A 266 -0.73 -6.51 37.53
C TYR A 266 -0.48 -6.20 39.01
N GLY A 267 0.09 -5.04 39.34
CA GLY A 267 0.28 -4.60 40.71
C GLY A 267 -1.07 -4.32 41.38
N GLU A 268 -1.90 -3.51 40.73
CA GLU A 268 -3.26 -3.25 41.20
C GLU A 268 -4.12 -4.52 41.21
N ALA A 269 -4.03 -5.34 40.17
CA ALA A 269 -4.79 -6.59 40.05
C ALA A 269 -4.44 -7.59 41.16
N SER A 270 -3.15 -7.71 41.52
CA SER A 270 -2.71 -8.60 42.60
C SER A 270 -3.22 -8.17 43.97
N VAL A 271 -3.29 -6.86 44.21
CA VAL A 271 -3.91 -6.30 45.43
C VAL A 271 -5.40 -6.60 45.47
N ARG A 272 -6.12 -6.36 44.36
CA ARG A 272 -7.55 -6.69 44.24
C ARG A 272 -7.81 -8.19 44.45
N LEU A 273 -6.99 -9.05 43.85
CA LEU A 273 -7.06 -10.50 44.02
C LEU A 273 -6.91 -10.90 45.49
N SER A 274 -5.88 -10.37 46.15
CA SER A 274 -5.61 -10.64 47.57
C SER A 274 -6.77 -10.17 48.47
N ASN A 275 -7.34 -9.00 48.18
CA ASN A 275 -8.50 -8.47 48.91
C ASN A 275 -9.75 -9.36 48.74
N PHE A 276 -10.05 -9.82 47.52
CA PHE A 276 -11.18 -10.73 47.29
C PHE A 276 -10.98 -12.10 47.95
N MET A 277 -9.76 -12.65 47.92
CA MET A 277 -9.44 -13.90 48.62
C MET A 277 -9.60 -13.76 50.13
N ALA A 278 -9.08 -12.67 50.72
CA ALA A 278 -9.21 -12.39 52.15
C ALA A 278 -10.68 -12.17 52.56
N ALA A 279 -11.45 -11.42 51.76
CA ALA A 279 -12.88 -11.20 51.99
C ALA A 279 -13.69 -12.50 51.89
N LEU A 280 -13.36 -13.37 50.93
CA LEU A 280 -13.98 -14.68 50.78
C LEU A 280 -13.70 -15.58 52.00
N GLN A 281 -12.44 -15.65 52.45
CA GLN A 281 -12.05 -16.40 53.63
C GLN A 281 -12.73 -15.86 54.91
N ALA A 282 -12.79 -14.54 55.07
CA ALA A 282 -13.48 -13.90 56.18
C ALA A 282 -14.99 -14.20 56.16
N THR A 283 -15.64 -14.14 55.00
CA THR A 283 -17.07 -14.45 54.84
C THR A 283 -17.35 -15.91 55.17
N GLN A 284 -16.50 -16.85 54.74
CA GLN A 284 -16.60 -18.27 55.09
C GLN A 284 -16.42 -18.50 56.60
N ALA A 285 -15.43 -17.86 57.23
CA ALA A 285 -15.21 -17.97 58.67
C ALA A 285 -16.39 -17.40 59.48
N SER A 286 -16.97 -16.29 59.04
CA SER A 286 -18.19 -15.72 59.64
C SER A 286 -19.42 -16.62 59.44
N TYR A 287 -19.55 -17.29 58.29
CA TYR A 287 -20.61 -18.29 58.06
C TYR A 287 -20.56 -19.40 59.08
N VAL A 288 -19.37 -19.99 59.27
CA VAL A 288 -19.15 -21.07 60.24
C VAL A 288 -19.52 -20.58 61.65
N LYS A 289 -19.02 -19.42 62.08
CA LYS A 289 -19.33 -18.87 63.41
C LYS A 289 -20.81 -18.56 63.64
N ILE A 290 -21.53 -18.10 62.62
CA ILE A 290 -22.97 -17.81 62.73
C ILE A 290 -23.79 -19.11 62.74
N ASN A 291 -23.35 -20.13 61.99
CA ASN A 291 -23.99 -21.44 62.01
C ASN A 291 -23.73 -22.20 63.32
N ASP A 292 -22.58 -21.96 63.97
CA ASP A 292 -22.23 -22.44 65.31
C ASP A 292 -23.03 -21.72 66.42
N LEU A 293 -23.55 -20.51 66.18
CA LEU A 293 -24.49 -19.81 67.07
C LEU A 293 -25.91 -20.41 66.96
N ASN A 294 -26.03 -21.72 66.93
CA ASN A 294 -27.32 -22.39 67.07
C ASN A 294 -27.73 -22.40 68.55
N LEU A 295 -28.99 -22.04 68.81
CA LEU A 295 -29.58 -21.99 70.16
C LEU A 295 -29.54 -23.34 70.90
N PHE A 296 -29.19 -24.43 70.22
CA PHE A 296 -29.10 -25.79 70.76
C PHE A 296 -27.82 -26.07 71.55
N ASP A 297 -26.76 -25.26 71.41
CA ASP A 297 -25.55 -25.38 72.25
C ASP A 297 -25.65 -24.58 73.57
N ARG A 298 -26.75 -23.84 73.78
CA ARG A 298 -26.99 -23.01 74.98
C ARG A 298 -28.21 -23.42 75.81
N ILE A 299 -28.82 -24.57 75.52
CA ILE A 299 -29.88 -25.22 76.33
C ILE A 299 -29.39 -26.63 76.65
#